data_AF-A0A6I5P6M0-F1
#
_entry.id   AF-A0A6I5P6M0-F1
#
_cell.length_a   1.000
_cell.length_b   1.000
_cell.length_c   1.000
_cell.angle_alpha   90.00
_cell.angle_beta   90.00
_cell.angle_gamma   90.00
#
_symmetry.space_group_name_H-M   'P 1'
#
loop_
_entity.id
_entity.type
_entity.pdbx_description
1 polymer ?
#
loop_
_entity_poly.entity_id
_entity_poly.type
_entity_poly.pdbx_seq_one_letter_code
_entity_poly.pdbx_strand_id
1 'polypeptide(L)'
;MWQSAINYLRNLRTYQDLSPDAGIRRRINLQLRSRPSLAVAEWSELFSSSPSESVSHELLVFVYDQLPVYSGLEIGKIRPSDRLIDDLQLPLVCWFDWPHQLCCDFYETFQVDISEEFDESLLETIGDLVWFLNKQLKSPDSIASG
;
A
#
# COMPACT_ATOMS: atom_id res chain seq x y z
N MET A 1 20.78 13.64 -35.26
CA MET A 1 19.68 14.24 -34.47
C MET A 1 18.45 13.33 -34.34
N TRP A 2 18.17 12.40 -35.26
CA TRP A 2 17.07 11.43 -35.16
C TRP A 2 17.22 10.40 -34.02
N GLN A 3 18.45 9.97 -33.74
CA GLN A 3 18.75 9.00 -32.67
C GLN A 3 18.48 9.57 -31.26
N SER A 4 18.71 10.86 -31.04
CA SER A 4 18.41 11.53 -29.76
C SER A 4 16.91 11.60 -29.49
N ALA A 5 16.08 11.81 -30.53
CA ALA A 5 14.63 11.79 -30.41
C ALA A 5 14.09 10.37 -30.17
N ILE A 6 14.66 9.35 -30.81
CA ILE A 6 14.32 7.94 -30.55
C ILE A 6 14.69 7.54 -29.12
N ASN A 7 15.87 7.95 -28.63
CA ASN A 7 16.28 7.66 -27.25
C ASN A 7 15.43 8.41 -26.23
N TYR A 8 15.03 9.65 -26.51
CA TYR A 8 14.10 10.40 -25.65
C TYR A 8 12.71 9.75 -25.61
N LEU A 9 12.18 9.31 -26.75
CA LEU A 9 10.91 8.56 -26.85
C LEU A 9 10.98 7.18 -26.21
N ARG A 10 12.13 6.49 -26.31
CA ARG A 10 12.36 5.22 -25.61
C ARG A 10 12.48 5.43 -24.11
N ASN A 11 13.22 6.43 -23.65
CA ASN A 11 13.29 6.79 -22.24
C ASN A 11 11.90 7.15 -21.71
N LEU A 12 11.11 7.97 -22.43
CA LEU A 12 9.73 8.28 -22.03
C LEU A 12 8.81 7.05 -21.96
N ARG A 13 9.00 6.05 -22.82
CA ARG A 13 8.30 4.76 -22.74
C ARG A 13 8.77 3.92 -21.55
N THR A 14 10.08 3.88 -21.29
CA THR A 14 10.63 3.21 -20.11
C THR A 14 10.22 3.91 -18.81
N TYR A 15 10.02 5.23 -18.82
CA TYR A 15 9.44 6.00 -17.71
C TYR A 15 7.94 5.77 -17.55
N GLN A 16 7.20 5.53 -18.64
CA GLN A 16 5.81 5.07 -18.55
C GLN A 16 5.70 3.70 -17.87
N ASP A 17 6.66 2.81 -18.10
CA ASP A 17 6.72 1.49 -17.44
C ASP A 17 7.12 1.56 -15.95
N LEU A 18 7.66 2.69 -15.48
CA LEU A 18 8.05 2.94 -14.08
C LEU A 18 7.09 3.90 -13.36
N SER A 19 6.11 4.45 -14.07
CA SER A 19 5.14 5.39 -13.51
C SER A 19 3.78 4.72 -13.35
N PRO A 20 3.02 5.04 -12.30
CA PRO A 20 1.69 4.48 -12.10
C PRO A 20 0.75 4.70 -13.27
N ASP A 21 -0.06 3.70 -13.63
CA ASP A 21 -1.05 3.84 -14.68
C ASP A 21 -2.23 4.72 -14.20
N ALA A 22 -2.21 5.99 -14.62
CA ALA A 22 -3.25 6.96 -14.28
C ALA A 22 -4.65 6.58 -14.80
N GLY A 23 -4.73 5.83 -15.90
CA GLY A 23 -5.97 5.32 -16.47
C GLY A 23 -6.60 4.25 -15.58
N ILE A 24 -5.79 3.30 -15.11
CA ILE A 24 -6.20 2.26 -14.17
C ILE A 24 -6.57 2.87 -12.82
N ARG A 25 -5.74 3.77 -12.28
CA ARG A 25 -6.05 4.55 -11.06
C ARG A 25 -7.42 5.20 -11.12
N ARG A 26 -7.70 5.94 -12.20
CA ARG A 26 -8.98 6.61 -12.41
C ARG A 26 -10.13 5.62 -12.48
N ARG A 27 -9.96 4.51 -13.20
CA ARG A 27 -10.98 3.46 -13.32
C ARG A 27 -11.33 2.86 -11.96
N ILE A 28 -10.32 2.56 -11.14
CA ILE A 28 -10.53 1.95 -9.81
C ILE A 28 -11.20 2.94 -8.87
N ASN A 29 -10.75 4.20 -8.81
CA ASN A 29 -11.45 5.22 -8.01
C ASN A 29 -12.91 5.43 -8.45
N LEU A 30 -13.20 5.35 -9.76
CA LEU A 30 -14.59 5.37 -10.25
C LEU A 30 -15.39 4.15 -9.81
N GLN A 31 -14.81 2.95 -9.77
CA GLN A 31 -15.46 1.74 -9.25
C GLN A 31 -15.71 1.85 -7.74
N LEU A 32 -14.73 2.37 -7.00
CA LEU A 32 -14.85 2.61 -5.56
C LEU A 32 -15.90 3.68 -5.25
N ARG A 33 -16.22 4.58 -6.19
CA ARG A 33 -17.10 5.74 -5.97
C ARG A 33 -18.46 5.42 -5.36
N SER A 34 -19.01 4.24 -5.62
CA SER A 34 -20.30 3.79 -5.08
C SER A 34 -20.26 3.45 -3.58
N ARG A 35 -19.06 3.24 -3.02
CA ARG A 35 -18.86 2.88 -1.62
C ARG A 35 -18.85 4.13 -0.74
N PRO A 36 -19.37 4.05 0.50
CA PRO A 36 -19.25 5.14 1.46
C PRO A 36 -17.78 5.39 1.79
N SER A 37 -17.38 6.65 1.83
CA SER A 37 -16.05 7.04 2.29
C SER A 37 -16.05 7.05 3.80
N LEU A 38 -15.22 6.21 4.40
CA LEU A 38 -15.03 6.10 5.84
C LEU A 38 -13.90 7.03 6.28
N ALA A 39 -14.06 7.67 7.42
CA ALA A 39 -12.95 8.32 8.13
C ALA A 39 -12.04 7.26 8.79
N VAL A 40 -10.82 7.64 9.19
CA VAL A 40 -9.85 6.71 9.79
C VAL A 40 -10.40 5.97 11.01
N ALA A 41 -11.23 6.61 11.83
CA ALA A 41 -11.86 5.98 12.99
C ALA A 41 -12.82 4.85 12.56
N GLU A 42 -13.73 5.14 11.63
CA GLU A 42 -14.68 4.16 11.08
C GLU A 42 -13.98 3.05 10.28
N TRP A 43 -12.90 3.40 9.58
CA TRP A 43 -12.09 2.44 8.83
C TRP A 43 -11.35 1.49 9.77
N SER A 44 -10.86 1.99 10.91
CA SER A 44 -10.19 1.17 11.93
C SER A 44 -11.12 0.11 12.54
N GLU A 45 -12.42 0.43 12.68
CA GLU A 45 -13.42 -0.51 13.18
C GLU A 45 -13.55 -1.76 12.30
N LEU A 46 -13.25 -1.66 10.99
CA LEU A 46 -13.29 -2.79 10.07
C LEU A 46 -12.28 -3.90 10.42
N PHE A 47 -11.25 -3.60 11.21
CA PHE A 47 -10.21 -4.54 11.63
C PHE A 47 -10.40 -5.07 13.06
N SER A 48 -11.51 -4.71 13.72
CA SER A 48 -11.76 -5.02 15.15
C SER A 48 -12.37 -6.42 15.40
N SER A 49 -12.13 -7.39 14.52
CA SER A 49 -12.88 -8.67 14.51
C SER A 49 -12.63 -9.59 15.71
N SER A 50 -11.52 -9.45 16.45
CA SER A 50 -11.25 -10.25 17.66
C SER A 50 -10.60 -9.44 18.78
N PRO A 51 -11.10 -9.51 20.04
CA PRO A 51 -10.49 -8.81 21.19
C PRO A 51 -9.07 -9.27 21.52
N SER A 52 -8.69 -10.51 21.15
CA SER A 52 -7.37 -11.07 21.45
C SER A 52 -6.29 -10.65 20.46
N GLU A 53 -6.70 -10.23 19.26
CA GLU A 53 -5.82 -9.82 18.18
C GLU A 53 -6.33 -8.49 17.62
N SER A 54 -6.22 -7.43 18.40
CA SER A 54 -6.49 -6.10 17.85
C SER A 54 -5.29 -5.62 17.03
N VAL A 55 -5.58 -4.88 15.96
CA VAL A 55 -4.58 -4.11 15.23
C VAL A 55 -4.36 -2.78 15.97
N SER A 56 -3.11 -2.36 16.13
CA SER A 56 -2.81 -1.06 16.74
C SER A 56 -3.47 0.07 15.95
N HIS A 57 -4.13 1.00 16.64
CA HIS A 57 -4.74 2.17 15.98
C HIS A 57 -3.69 3.02 15.25
N GLU A 58 -2.48 3.13 15.80
CA GLU A 58 -1.38 3.86 15.18
C GLU A 58 -0.96 3.25 13.84
N LEU A 59 -0.94 1.92 13.76
CA LEU A 59 -0.70 1.22 12.50
C LEU A 59 -1.81 1.47 11.48
N LEU A 60 -3.07 1.48 11.93
CA LEU A 60 -4.20 1.74 11.04
C LEU A 60 -4.17 3.17 10.50
N VAL A 61 -3.80 4.15 11.32
CA VAL A 61 -3.56 5.54 10.89
C VAL A 61 -2.42 5.59 9.87
N PHE A 62 -1.29 4.94 10.15
CA PHE A 62 -0.17 4.86 9.21
C PHE A 62 -0.59 4.32 7.85
N VAL A 63 -1.28 3.16 7.81
CA VAL A 63 -1.75 2.58 6.54
C VAL A 63 -2.77 3.48 5.86
N TYR A 64 -3.66 4.10 6.63
CA TYR A 64 -4.68 5.01 6.11
C TYR A 64 -4.04 6.23 5.42
N ASP A 65 -2.96 6.77 5.99
CA ASP A 65 -2.29 7.95 5.45
C ASP A 65 -1.33 7.61 4.29
N GLN A 66 -0.59 6.50 4.38
CA GLN A 66 0.45 6.17 3.41
C GLN A 66 -0.05 5.47 2.15
N LEU A 67 -1.04 4.57 2.26
CA LEU A 67 -1.49 3.81 1.09
C LEU A 67 -2.05 4.70 -0.05
N PRO A 68 -2.78 5.81 0.22
CA PRO A 68 -3.10 6.81 -0.80
C PRO A 68 -1.90 7.43 -1.50
N VAL A 69 -0.81 7.66 -0.77
CA VAL A 69 0.41 8.31 -1.30
C VAL A 69 1.05 7.40 -2.35
N TYR A 70 1.12 6.10 -2.06
CA TYR A 70 1.68 5.13 -2.99
C TYR A 70 0.77 4.87 -4.20
N SER A 71 -0.52 4.63 -3.95
CA SER A 71 -1.46 4.09 -4.93
C SER A 71 -2.29 5.15 -5.67
N GLY A 72 -2.46 6.34 -5.09
CA GLY A 72 -3.42 7.35 -5.55
C GLY A 72 -4.89 6.92 -5.40
N LEU A 73 -5.18 5.86 -4.62
CA LEU A 73 -6.53 5.37 -4.41
C LEU A 73 -7.22 6.05 -3.21
N GLU A 74 -8.56 6.11 -3.26
CA GLU A 74 -9.39 6.64 -2.18
C GLU A 74 -9.51 5.65 -1.00
N ILE A 75 -8.54 5.65 -0.08
CA ILE A 75 -8.43 4.68 1.04
C ILE A 75 -9.68 4.52 1.89
N GLY A 76 -10.43 5.60 2.17
CA GLY A 76 -11.68 5.53 2.93
C GLY A 76 -12.76 4.65 2.27
N LYS A 77 -12.60 4.31 0.99
CA LYS A 77 -13.50 3.43 0.22
C LYS A 77 -12.96 2.01 0.04
N ILE A 78 -11.71 1.79 0.41
CA ILE A 78 -11.09 0.47 0.43
C ILE A 78 -11.58 -0.30 1.67
N ARG A 79 -11.72 -1.62 1.54
CA ARG A 79 -12.15 -2.55 2.57
C ARG A 79 -11.08 -3.62 2.80
N PRO A 80 -11.01 -4.22 4.01
CA PRO A 80 -10.03 -5.27 4.30
C PRO A 80 -10.10 -6.44 3.31
N SER A 81 -11.28 -6.75 2.77
CA SER A 81 -11.48 -7.85 1.82
C SER A 81 -11.08 -7.52 0.38
N ASP A 82 -10.75 -6.26 0.05
CA ASP A 82 -10.34 -5.93 -1.31
C ASP A 82 -9.01 -6.60 -1.64
N ARG A 83 -8.98 -7.30 -2.78
CA ARG A 83 -7.81 -8.05 -3.24
C ARG A 83 -6.81 -7.11 -3.89
N LEU A 84 -5.55 -7.19 -3.49
CA LEU A 84 -4.48 -6.28 -3.93
C LEU A 84 -4.34 -6.29 -5.45
N ILE A 85 -4.34 -7.48 -6.06
CA ILE A 85 -4.17 -7.63 -7.51
C ILE A 85 -5.51 -7.49 -8.24
N ASP A 86 -6.54 -8.22 -7.81
CA ASP A 86 -7.74 -8.38 -8.63
C ASP A 86 -8.71 -7.19 -8.52
N ASP A 87 -8.88 -6.63 -7.32
CA ASP A 87 -9.80 -5.50 -7.10
C ASP A 87 -9.08 -4.16 -7.25
N LEU A 88 -7.89 -4.03 -6.66
CA LEU A 88 -7.15 -2.77 -6.55
C LEU A 88 -6.05 -2.61 -7.60
N GLN A 89 -5.65 -3.70 -8.26
CA GLN A 89 -4.55 -3.72 -9.22
C GLN A 89 -3.33 -2.95 -8.72
N LEU A 90 -2.99 -3.15 -7.44
CA LEU A 90 -1.98 -2.41 -6.68
C LEU A 90 -0.66 -2.27 -7.45
N PRO A 91 -0.11 -3.34 -8.08
CA PRO A 91 1.13 -3.24 -8.85
C PRO A 91 1.08 -2.27 -10.04
N LEU A 92 -0.10 -2.01 -10.59
CA LEU A 92 -0.29 -1.11 -11.74
C LEU A 92 -0.60 0.33 -11.31
N VAL A 93 -1.17 0.51 -10.12
CA VAL A 93 -1.55 1.81 -9.59
C VAL A 93 -0.55 2.37 -8.59
N CYS A 94 0.37 1.58 -8.04
CA CYS A 94 1.43 2.09 -7.20
C CYS A 94 2.63 2.57 -8.03
N TRP A 95 3.49 3.36 -7.39
CA TRP A 95 4.86 3.52 -7.90
C TRP A 95 5.59 2.18 -7.85
N PHE A 96 6.49 1.93 -8.80
CA PHE A 96 7.17 0.62 -8.90
C PHE A 96 7.97 0.25 -7.64
N ASP A 97 8.43 1.25 -6.89
CA ASP A 97 9.23 1.16 -5.66
C ASP A 97 8.39 1.28 -4.39
N TRP A 98 7.05 1.24 -4.49
CA TRP A 98 6.19 1.35 -3.32
C TRP A 98 6.49 0.34 -2.19
N PRO A 99 6.91 -0.92 -2.45
CA PRO A 99 7.28 -1.84 -1.38
C PRO A 99 8.47 -1.32 -0.57
N HIS A 100 9.47 -0.78 -1.28
CA HIS A 100 10.65 -0.21 -0.66
C HIS A 100 10.29 1.03 0.16
N GLN A 101 9.47 1.92 -0.41
CA GLN A 101 9.00 3.12 0.29
C GLN A 101 8.18 2.75 1.53
N LEU A 102 7.30 1.75 1.45
CA LEU A 102 6.56 1.23 2.60
C LEU A 102 7.52 0.79 3.71
N CYS A 103 8.54 0.01 3.38
CA CYS A 103 9.52 -0.46 4.37
C CYS A 103 10.27 0.70 5.03
N CYS A 104 10.72 1.69 4.25
CA CYS A 104 11.38 2.89 4.78
C CYS A 104 10.45 3.68 5.70
N ASP A 105 9.24 4.00 5.26
CA ASP A 105 8.28 4.80 6.02
C ASP A 105 7.83 4.07 7.29
N PHE A 106 7.72 2.73 7.22
CA PHE A 106 7.41 1.89 8.37
C PHE A 106 8.55 1.89 9.39
N TYR A 107 9.80 1.76 8.95
CA TYR A 107 10.97 1.88 9.82
C TYR A 107 11.07 3.26 10.46
N GLU A 108 10.88 4.34 9.69
CA GLU A 108 10.91 5.71 10.21
C GLU A 108 9.85 5.92 11.30
N THR A 109 8.65 5.37 11.10
CA THR A 109 7.51 5.53 12.03
C THR A 109 7.62 4.65 13.27
N PHE A 110 7.93 3.35 13.09
CA PHE A 110 7.83 2.35 14.15
C PHE A 110 9.17 1.80 14.63
N GLN A 111 10.28 2.17 13.98
CA GLN A 111 11.63 1.68 14.26
C GLN A 111 11.76 0.15 14.13
N VAL A 112 10.96 -0.45 13.25
CA VAL A 112 10.96 -1.88 12.93
C VAL A 112 11.34 -2.04 11.46
N ASP A 113 12.43 -2.76 11.20
CA ASP A 113 12.79 -3.14 9.84
C ASP A 113 11.94 -4.34 9.40
N ILE A 114 11.32 -4.23 8.24
CA ILE A 114 10.48 -5.27 7.62
C ILE A 114 10.98 -5.62 6.20
N SER A 115 12.12 -5.06 5.79
CA SER A 115 12.60 -5.13 4.41
C SER A 115 13.01 -6.53 3.98
N GLU A 116 13.39 -7.41 4.92
CA GLU A 116 13.73 -8.80 4.62
C GLU A 116 12.49 -9.70 4.56
N GLU A 117 11.43 -9.38 5.31
CA GLU A 117 10.22 -10.19 5.43
C GLU A 117 9.09 -9.76 4.48
N PHE A 118 9.12 -8.52 3.98
CA PHE A 118 8.06 -7.98 3.14
C PHE A 118 8.09 -8.61 1.74
N ASP A 119 7.10 -9.45 1.46
CA ASP A 119 6.84 -10.02 0.14
C ASP A 119 5.38 -9.77 -0.25
N GLU A 120 5.15 -8.84 -1.18
CA GLU A 120 3.82 -8.50 -1.71
C GLU A 120 3.11 -9.73 -2.31
N SER A 121 3.86 -10.69 -2.87
CA SER A 121 3.26 -11.86 -3.54
C SER A 121 2.57 -12.83 -2.58
N LEU A 122 2.87 -12.72 -1.28
CA LEU A 122 2.24 -13.52 -0.23
C LEU A 122 0.94 -12.90 0.31
N LEU A 123 0.62 -11.67 -0.09
CA LEU A 123 -0.52 -10.90 0.40
C LEU A 123 -1.65 -10.93 -0.64
N GLU A 124 -2.83 -11.41 -0.25
CA GLU A 124 -3.98 -11.44 -1.16
C GLU A 124 -4.83 -10.16 -1.04
N THR A 125 -5.03 -9.68 0.18
CA THR A 125 -5.96 -8.61 0.51
C THR A 125 -5.32 -7.46 1.29
N ILE A 126 -6.03 -6.33 1.37
CA ILE A 126 -5.67 -5.22 2.28
C ILE A 126 -5.65 -5.68 3.74
N GLY A 127 -6.53 -6.60 4.10
CA GLY A 127 -6.52 -7.28 5.39
C GLY A 127 -5.18 -7.94 5.65
N ASP A 128 -4.70 -8.75 4.71
CA ASP A 128 -3.43 -9.48 4.86
C ASP A 128 -2.25 -8.53 5.03
N LEU A 129 -2.20 -7.43 4.27
CA LEU A 129 -1.18 -6.39 4.42
C LEU A 129 -1.19 -5.79 5.84
N VAL A 130 -2.35 -5.35 6.31
CA VAL A 130 -2.47 -4.74 7.66
C VAL A 130 -2.09 -5.75 8.74
N TRP A 131 -2.51 -7.00 8.60
CA TRP A 131 -2.19 -8.07 9.55
C TRP A 131 -0.72 -8.45 9.55
N PHE A 132 -0.08 -8.48 8.38
CA PHE A 132 1.36 -8.66 8.27
C PHE A 132 2.10 -7.57 9.05
N LEU A 133 1.78 -6.30 8.80
CA LEU A 133 2.43 -5.17 9.49
C LEU A 133 2.18 -5.22 11.00
N ASN A 134 0.96 -5.58 11.43
CA ASN A 134 0.62 -5.73 12.84
C ASN A 134 1.42 -6.84 13.52
N LYS A 135 1.67 -7.94 12.79
CA LYS A 135 2.50 -9.05 13.29
C LYS A 135 3.94 -8.60 13.48
N GLN A 136 4.50 -7.80 12.58
CA GLN A 136 5.86 -7.28 12.71
C GLN A 136 6.02 -6.35 13.93
N LEU A 137 5.02 -5.51 14.22
CA LEU A 137 5.02 -4.67 15.43
C LEU A 137 4.97 -5.47 16.73
N LYS A 138 4.34 -6.64 16.71
CA LYS A 138 4.20 -7.51 17.88
C LYS A 138 5.35 -8.51 18.02
N SER A 139 6.17 -8.68 16.98
CA SER A 139 7.31 -9.59 17.03
C SER A 139 8.38 -9.01 17.96
N PRO A 140 8.85 -9.75 18.97
CA PRO A 140 9.79 -9.25 19.97
C PRO A 140 11.21 -8.98 19.42
N ASP A 141 11.52 -9.42 18.20
CA ASP A 141 12.87 -9.33 17.62
C ASP A 141 13.16 -7.96 16.96
N SER A 142 12.16 -7.09 16.81
CA SER A 142 12.31 -5.80 16.12
C SER A 142 12.91 -4.68 16.96
N ILE A 143 13.14 -4.89 18.26
CA ILE A 143 13.75 -3.91 19.18
C ILE A 143 15.29 -4.10 19.26
N ALA A 144 15.85 -5.14 18.64
CA ALA A 144 17.23 -5.55 18.84
C ALA A 144 18.17 -5.26 17.65
N SER A 145 18.12 -4.06 17.08
CA SER A 145 19.23 -3.53 16.26
C SER A 145 19.44 -2.06 16.63
N GLY A 146 20.32 -1.84 17.62
CA GLY A 146 20.69 -0.52 18.13
C GLY A 146 21.79 0.17 17.34
#